data_AF-A0A7X7KLQ2-F1
#
_entry.id   AF-A0A7X7KLQ2-F1
#
_cell.length_a   1.000
_cell.length_b   1.000
_cell.length_c   1.000
_cell.angle_alpha   90.00
_cell.angle_beta   90.00
_cell.angle_gamma   90.00
#
_symmetry.space_group_name_H-M   'P 1'
#
loop_
_entity.id
_entity.type
_entity.pdbx_description
1 polymer ?
#
loop_
_entity_poly.entity_id
_entity_poly.type
_entity_poly.pdbx_seq_one_letter_code
_entity_poly.pdbx_strand_id
1 'polypeptide(L)'
;MTTMPWLTLFPSRHASAASARVSGDRRRRLWRLALAGLAAALPLQALGPAVSSQAPSGVTGAAALTTLTLSFNQALVPARARQPAAYELLHLGANRAAGGGDDQAVALTPAYVDGALEVTLTSAAPLAEGLYRITVRSDATNGLQNLAAEFLDQNQDGTPDSYVASLEVDLTPPAVSGVAAGTCLVYDDGYDMVTLPHEALNG
;
A
#
# COMPACT_ATOMS: atom_id res chain seq x y z
N MET A 1 -61.17 -60.28 34.78
CA MET A 1 -62.21 -60.43 33.74
C MET A 1 -61.95 -59.32 32.74
N THR A 2 -61.18 -59.56 31.66
CA THR A 2 -61.66 -59.97 30.30
C THR A 2 -62.48 -58.82 29.67
N THR A 3 -62.14 -58.12 28.56
CA THR A 3 -61.54 -58.52 27.26
C THR A 3 -61.05 -57.27 26.47
N MET A 4 -60.04 -57.44 25.62
CA MET A 4 -59.60 -56.60 24.47
C MET A 4 -60.53 -56.79 23.22
N PRO A 5 -60.28 -56.25 21.99
CA PRO A 5 -59.57 -55.04 21.50
C PRO A 5 -60.30 -54.31 20.32
N TRP A 6 -59.76 -53.19 19.80
CA TRP A 6 -59.61 -53.00 18.34
C TRP A 6 -58.40 -52.13 17.97
N LEU A 7 -57.87 -52.45 16.79
CA LEU A 7 -56.52 -52.23 16.27
C LEU A 7 -56.55 -51.15 15.18
N THR A 8 -55.49 -50.35 15.01
CA THR A 8 -54.84 -50.16 13.69
C THR A 8 -53.51 -49.41 13.84
N LEU A 9 -52.50 -49.99 13.20
CA LEU A 9 -51.10 -49.61 13.17
C LEU A 9 -50.72 -49.53 11.68
N PHE A 10 -50.03 -48.46 11.24
CA PHE A 10 -49.33 -48.44 9.96
C PHE A 10 -47.97 -47.74 10.15
N PRO A 11 -46.88 -48.45 9.83
CA PRO A 11 -45.81 -47.83 9.05
C PRO A 11 -45.36 -48.76 7.92
N SER A 12 -45.02 -48.20 6.75
CA SER A 12 -44.27 -48.94 5.73
C SER A 12 -43.23 -48.07 5.05
N ARG A 13 -41.96 -48.34 5.38
CA ARG A 13 -40.80 -48.09 4.52
C ARG A 13 -40.45 -49.42 3.86
N HIS A 14 -40.40 -49.47 2.53
CA HIS A 14 -39.84 -50.61 1.79
C HIS A 14 -38.53 -50.19 1.12
N ALA A 15 -37.43 -50.76 1.60
CA ALA A 15 -36.16 -50.84 0.89
C ALA A 15 -36.14 -52.15 0.09
N SER A 16 -35.93 -52.07 -1.22
CA SER A 16 -35.77 -53.22 -2.11
C SER A 16 -34.29 -53.60 -2.20
N ALA A 17 -33.97 -54.84 -1.81
CA ALA A 17 -32.68 -55.47 -2.07
C ALA A 17 -32.76 -56.27 -3.37
N ALA A 18 -31.85 -56.00 -4.32
CA ALA A 18 -31.68 -56.79 -5.54
C ALA A 18 -30.35 -57.54 -5.50
N SER A 19 -30.46 -58.87 -5.57
CA SER A 19 -29.38 -59.85 -5.60
C SER A 19 -28.72 -59.88 -6.99
N ALA A 20 -27.40 -59.72 -7.05
CA ALA A 20 -26.63 -59.86 -8.30
C ALA A 20 -25.89 -61.20 -8.33
N ARG A 21 -26.29 -62.07 -9.27
CA ARG A 21 -25.57 -63.31 -9.62
C ARG A 21 -24.37 -62.98 -10.49
N VAL A 22 -23.23 -63.61 -10.16
CA VAL A 22 -21.99 -63.59 -10.94
C VAL A 22 -22.13 -64.56 -12.12
N SER A 23 -21.95 -64.08 -13.34
CA SER A 23 -21.61 -64.91 -14.51
C SER A 23 -20.80 -64.06 -15.49
N GLY A 24 -19.63 -64.56 -15.88
CA GLY A 24 -18.61 -63.78 -16.58
C GLY A 24 -18.89 -63.57 -18.07
N ASP A 25 -18.24 -62.54 -18.63
CA ASP A 25 -17.80 -62.61 -20.02
C ASP A 25 -16.62 -61.67 -20.28
N ARG A 26 -15.63 -62.18 -21.01
CA ARG A 26 -14.41 -61.45 -21.35
C ARG A 26 -14.59 -60.72 -22.69
N ARG A 27 -13.99 -59.53 -22.74
CA ARG A 27 -13.49 -58.78 -23.92
C ARG A 27 -14.39 -57.69 -24.52
N ARG A 28 -13.71 -56.56 -24.77
CA ARG A 28 -13.99 -55.42 -25.67
C ARG A 28 -14.89 -54.32 -25.11
N ARG A 29 -14.28 -53.20 -24.72
CA ARG A 29 -14.23 -51.99 -25.56
C ARG A 29 -13.28 -50.95 -24.95
N LEU A 30 -12.43 -50.44 -25.83
CA LEU A 30 -11.46 -49.38 -25.65
C LEU A 30 -12.16 -48.02 -25.41
N TRP A 31 -11.35 -47.07 -24.94
CA TRP A 31 -11.58 -45.61 -24.93
C TRP A 31 -12.51 -45.08 -23.84
N ARG A 32 -11.94 -44.81 -22.67
CA ARG A 32 -12.23 -43.58 -21.91
C ARG A 32 -10.94 -43.06 -21.30
N LEU A 33 -10.15 -42.35 -22.11
CA LEU A 33 -9.29 -41.29 -21.59
C LEU A 33 -10.23 -40.23 -21.02
N ALA A 34 -10.55 -40.33 -19.74
CA ALA A 34 -11.10 -39.20 -19.02
C ALA A 34 -9.92 -38.24 -18.80
N LEU A 35 -9.75 -37.32 -19.75
CA LEU A 35 -8.92 -36.14 -19.58
C LEU A 35 -9.57 -35.31 -18.46
N ALA A 36 -9.22 -35.59 -17.21
CA ALA A 36 -9.55 -34.72 -16.10
C ALA A 36 -8.71 -33.45 -16.27
N GLY A 37 -9.21 -32.51 -17.06
CA GLY A 37 -8.69 -31.16 -17.07
C GLY A 37 -8.91 -30.57 -15.69
N LEU A 38 -7.84 -30.48 -14.89
CA LEU A 38 -7.81 -29.57 -13.75
C LEU A 38 -7.94 -28.15 -14.30
N ALA A 39 -9.17 -27.64 -14.39
CA ALA A 39 -9.37 -26.21 -14.37
C ALA A 39 -9.09 -25.74 -12.94
N ALA A 40 -7.85 -25.39 -12.65
CA ALA A 40 -7.54 -24.60 -11.46
C ALA A 40 -8.18 -23.23 -11.66
N ALA A 41 -9.36 -23.01 -11.08
CA ALA A 41 -9.89 -21.67 -10.89
C ALA A 41 -8.96 -20.98 -9.88
N LEU A 42 -8.12 -20.06 -10.34
CA LEU A 42 -7.39 -19.17 -9.44
C LEU A 42 -8.44 -18.40 -8.62
N PRO A 43 -8.36 -18.39 -7.27
CA PRO A 43 -9.24 -17.51 -6.50
C PRO A 43 -8.96 -16.07 -6.96
N LEU A 44 -10.02 -15.31 -7.22
CA LEU A 44 -9.89 -13.87 -7.41
C LEU A 44 -9.37 -13.30 -6.08
N GLN A 45 -8.08 -12.96 -6.00
CA GLN A 45 -7.52 -12.35 -4.79
C GLN A 45 -8.10 -10.95 -4.67
N ALA A 46 -8.75 -10.66 -3.54
CA ALA A 46 -9.22 -9.33 -3.21
C ALA A 46 -7.99 -8.49 -2.83
N LEU A 47 -7.70 -7.45 -3.61
CA LEU A 47 -6.57 -6.57 -3.40
C LEU A 47 -7.01 -5.30 -2.67
N GLY A 48 -6.26 -4.97 -1.63
CA GLY A 48 -6.43 -3.73 -0.90
C GLY A 48 -6.03 -2.49 -1.70
N PRO A 49 -6.28 -1.30 -1.13
CA PRO A 49 -5.68 -0.09 -1.64
C PRO A 49 -4.17 -0.13 -1.43
N ALA A 50 -3.43 0.54 -2.31
CA ALA A 50 -1.99 0.73 -2.23
C ALA A 50 -1.66 2.20 -2.45
N VAL A 51 -0.62 2.71 -1.79
CA VAL A 51 -0.06 4.03 -2.06
C VAL A 51 0.68 3.96 -3.40
N SER A 52 0.22 4.72 -4.38
CA SER A 52 0.83 4.78 -5.72
C SER A 52 1.91 5.86 -5.82
N SER A 53 1.77 6.96 -5.08
CA SER A 53 2.78 8.01 -5.00
C SER A 53 2.66 8.85 -3.74
N GLN A 54 3.75 9.52 -3.40
CA GLN A 54 3.85 10.51 -2.34
C GLN A 54 4.47 11.79 -2.91
N ALA A 55 3.99 12.95 -2.47
CA ALA A 55 4.59 14.24 -2.78
C ALA A 55 4.71 15.11 -1.52
N PRO A 56 5.88 15.71 -1.24
CA PRO A 56 7.18 15.42 -1.87
C PRO A 56 7.69 14.00 -1.53
N SER A 57 8.51 13.45 -2.41
CA SER A 57 9.19 12.16 -2.24
C SER A 57 10.71 12.34 -2.25
N GLY A 58 11.45 11.51 -1.51
CA GLY A 58 12.92 11.55 -1.56
C GLY A 58 13.46 12.76 -0.79
N VAL A 59 14.06 13.73 -1.48
CA VAL A 59 14.68 14.93 -0.86
C VAL A 59 13.92 16.18 -1.31
N THR A 60 13.71 17.13 -0.40
CA THR A 60 13.05 18.41 -0.69
C THR A 60 13.72 19.57 0.03
N GLY A 61 13.87 20.70 -0.66
CA GLY A 61 14.39 21.96 -0.11
C GLY A 61 13.32 22.98 0.26
N ALA A 62 12.07 22.53 0.44
CA ALA A 62 10.96 23.41 0.75
C ALA A 62 10.98 23.85 2.22
N ALA A 63 11.51 25.05 2.50
CA ALA A 63 11.64 25.61 3.86
C ALA A 63 10.32 25.80 4.65
N ALA A 64 9.16 25.78 3.97
CA ALA A 64 7.84 25.91 4.59
C ALA A 64 6.98 24.65 4.37
N LEU A 65 7.60 23.48 4.27
CA LEU A 65 6.88 22.24 4.02
C LEU A 65 6.01 21.86 5.23
N THR A 66 4.69 21.96 5.06
CA THR A 66 3.70 21.51 6.05
C THR A 66 2.81 20.40 5.52
N THR A 67 2.91 20.09 4.23
CA THR A 67 1.92 19.27 3.52
C THR A 67 2.60 18.10 2.82
N LEU A 68 2.05 16.91 3.01
CA LEU A 68 2.36 15.71 2.26
C LEU A 68 1.09 15.25 1.55
N THR A 69 1.19 14.87 0.29
CA THR A 69 0.07 14.29 -0.47
C THR A 69 0.38 12.83 -0.76
N LEU A 70 -0.55 11.95 -0.43
CA LEU A 70 -0.51 10.53 -0.77
C LEU A 70 -1.56 10.25 -1.83
N SER A 71 -1.14 9.65 -2.94
CA SER A 71 -2.05 9.15 -3.97
C SER A 71 -2.20 7.64 -3.82
N PHE A 72 -3.41 7.14 -4.07
CA PHE A 72 -3.78 5.74 -3.94
C PHE A 72 -4.25 5.20 -5.28
N ASN A 73 -4.17 3.88 -5.45
CA ASN A 73 -4.71 3.18 -6.62
C ASN A 73 -6.25 3.03 -6.61
N GLN A 74 -6.89 3.28 -5.46
CA GLN A 74 -8.31 3.04 -5.22
C GLN A 74 -8.87 4.05 -4.20
N ALA A 75 -10.18 4.26 -4.21
CA ALA A 75 -10.86 5.08 -3.22
C ALA A 75 -10.89 4.40 -1.84
N LEU A 76 -10.83 5.21 -0.79
CA LEU A 76 -10.71 4.77 0.60
C LEU A 76 -12.04 4.93 1.35
N VAL A 77 -12.20 4.19 2.44
CA VAL A 77 -13.27 4.44 3.41
C VAL A 77 -13.04 5.81 4.08
N PRO A 78 -13.97 6.77 3.95
CA PRO A 78 -13.73 8.14 4.42
C PRO A 78 -13.41 8.25 5.91
N ALA A 79 -14.07 7.45 6.76
CA ALA A 79 -13.84 7.49 8.20
C ALA A 79 -12.41 7.04 8.58
N ARG A 80 -11.84 6.08 7.84
CA ARG A 80 -10.47 5.60 8.03
C ARG A 80 -9.45 6.57 7.43
N ALA A 81 -9.70 7.07 6.23
CA ALA A 81 -8.81 8.01 5.54
C ALA A 81 -8.66 9.35 6.27
N ARG A 82 -9.65 9.77 7.06
CA ARG A 82 -9.60 10.98 7.90
C ARG A 82 -9.12 10.72 9.33
N GLN A 83 -8.74 9.48 9.68
CA GLN A 83 -8.28 9.14 11.02
C GLN A 83 -6.78 9.40 11.14
N PRO A 84 -6.32 10.32 12.01
CA PRO A 84 -4.88 10.61 12.15
C PRO A 84 -4.04 9.37 12.49
N ALA A 85 -4.58 8.45 13.29
CA ALA A 85 -3.88 7.23 13.69
C ALA A 85 -3.56 6.25 12.54
N ALA A 86 -4.16 6.43 11.36
CA ALA A 86 -3.82 5.66 10.15
C ALA A 86 -2.47 6.07 9.54
N TYR A 87 -1.94 7.22 9.96
CA TYR A 87 -0.72 7.82 9.44
C TYR A 87 0.24 8.09 10.59
N GLU A 88 1.51 7.82 10.36
CA GLU A 88 2.59 8.16 11.29
C GLU A 88 3.68 8.87 10.49
N LEU A 89 4.15 10.01 11.00
CA LEU A 89 5.34 10.68 10.51
C LEU A 89 6.32 10.80 11.66
N LEU A 90 7.51 10.24 11.46
CA LEU A 90 8.55 10.16 12.48
C LEU A 90 9.79 10.87 11.98
N HIS A 91 10.24 11.91 12.69
CA HIS A 91 11.56 12.49 12.49
C HIS A 91 12.60 11.56 13.12
N LEU A 92 13.52 11.03 12.30
CA LEU A 92 14.48 9.98 12.68
C LEU A 92 15.72 10.51 13.41
N GLY A 93 15.65 11.74 13.93
CA GLY A 93 16.73 12.33 14.72
C GLY A 93 18.08 12.40 13.99
N ALA A 94 19.15 12.42 14.78
CA ALA A 94 20.51 12.51 14.29
C ALA A 94 21.05 11.14 13.83
N ASN A 95 20.54 10.05 14.40
CA ASN A 95 20.96 8.70 14.04
C ASN A 95 20.42 8.25 12.66
N ARG A 96 19.42 8.96 12.12
CA ARG A 96 18.73 8.68 10.85
C ARG A 96 18.13 7.26 10.81
N ALA A 97 17.76 6.71 11.97
CA ALA A 97 17.29 5.34 12.15
C ALA A 97 16.17 5.27 13.19
N ALA A 98 15.09 4.60 12.82
CA ALA A 98 13.94 4.45 13.69
C ALA A 98 14.16 3.42 14.82
N GLY A 99 13.39 3.60 15.90
CA GLY A 99 13.53 2.86 17.15
C GLY A 99 14.62 3.42 18.07
N GLY A 100 15.14 4.60 17.76
CA GLY A 100 16.12 5.32 18.57
C GLY A 100 15.47 6.16 19.67
N GLY A 101 16.27 6.67 20.60
CA GLY A 101 15.78 7.62 21.63
C GLY A 101 15.59 9.05 21.11
N ASP A 102 16.01 9.33 19.89
CA ASP A 102 15.97 10.62 19.20
C ASP A 102 14.83 10.75 18.19
N ASP A 103 13.99 9.72 18.06
CA ASP A 103 12.82 9.75 17.21
C ASP A 103 11.75 10.71 17.76
N GLN A 104 11.23 11.60 16.91
CA GLN A 104 10.18 12.55 17.28
C GLN A 104 8.96 12.38 16.40
N ALA A 105 7.81 12.07 17.00
CA ALA A 105 6.56 11.95 16.27
C ALA A 105 6.03 13.32 15.84
N VAL A 106 5.65 13.45 14.58
CA VAL A 106 5.02 14.64 14.02
C VAL A 106 3.52 14.39 13.88
N ALA A 107 2.72 15.22 14.55
CA ALA A 107 1.27 15.14 14.45
C ALA A 107 0.80 15.56 13.05
N LEU A 108 -0.07 14.74 12.44
CA LEU A 108 -0.65 14.97 11.12
C LEU A 108 -2.17 15.12 11.21
N THR A 109 -2.69 16.05 10.41
CA THR A 109 -4.12 16.23 10.18
C THR A 109 -4.44 15.78 8.76
N PRO A 110 -5.06 14.60 8.57
CA PRO A 110 -5.46 14.12 7.26
C PRO A 110 -6.73 14.83 6.76
N ALA A 111 -6.73 15.18 5.49
CA ALA A 111 -7.87 15.67 4.74
C ALA A 111 -8.09 14.74 3.54
N TYR A 112 -9.33 14.26 3.42
CA TYR A 112 -9.75 13.35 2.35
C TYR A 112 -11.12 13.75 1.83
N VAL A 113 -11.28 13.76 0.51
CA VAL A 113 -12.56 13.97 -0.18
C VAL A 113 -13.13 12.60 -0.56
N ASP A 114 -14.41 12.35 -0.26
CA ASP A 114 -15.02 11.04 -0.48
C ASP A 114 -14.93 10.63 -1.95
N GLY A 115 -14.42 9.42 -2.21
CA GLY A 115 -14.23 8.89 -3.55
C GLY A 115 -12.98 9.40 -4.28
N ALA A 116 -12.23 10.35 -3.70
CA ALA A 116 -10.95 10.77 -4.25
C ALA A 116 -9.89 9.67 -4.12
N LEU A 117 -8.82 9.82 -4.88
CA LEU A 117 -7.64 8.96 -4.84
C LEU A 117 -6.48 9.60 -4.08
N GLU A 118 -6.71 10.71 -3.39
CA GLU A 118 -5.66 11.48 -2.73
C GLU A 118 -6.04 11.81 -1.30
N VAL A 119 -5.07 11.69 -0.39
CA VAL A 119 -5.14 12.18 0.99
C VAL A 119 -4.06 13.23 1.17
N THR A 120 -4.46 14.39 1.70
CA THR A 120 -3.54 15.45 2.10
C THR A 120 -3.28 15.36 3.60
N LEU A 121 -2.03 15.23 3.99
CA LEU A 121 -1.58 15.20 5.38
C LEU A 121 -0.93 16.53 5.72
N THR A 122 -1.44 17.21 6.74
CA THR A 122 -0.94 18.54 7.15
C THR A 122 -0.35 18.50 8.55
N SER A 123 0.89 18.95 8.72
CA SER A 123 1.50 19.19 10.03
C SER A 123 1.14 20.59 10.56
N ALA A 124 1.12 20.74 11.89
CA ALA A 124 0.78 22.02 12.52
C ALA A 124 1.85 23.11 12.32
N ALA A 125 3.10 22.71 12.10
CA ALA A 125 4.24 23.58 11.85
C ALA A 125 5.06 23.03 10.66
N PRO A 126 5.87 23.88 9.99
CA PRO A 126 6.80 23.42 8.98
C PRO A 126 7.73 22.32 9.51
N LEU A 127 8.00 21.33 8.67
CA LEU A 127 8.98 20.30 8.97
C LEU A 127 10.37 20.92 9.07
N ALA A 128 11.07 20.63 10.16
CA ALA A 128 12.47 20.99 10.32
C ALA A 128 13.36 20.19 9.36
N GLU A 129 14.58 20.67 9.15
CA GLU A 129 15.61 19.91 8.43
C GLU A 129 15.83 18.54 9.09
N GLY A 130 15.92 17.50 8.26
CA GLY A 130 16.16 16.15 8.74
C GLY A 130 15.51 15.04 7.90
N LEU A 131 15.73 13.81 8.33
CA LEU A 131 15.16 12.61 7.72
C LEU A 131 13.88 12.19 8.46
N TYR A 132 12.83 11.99 7.70
CA TYR A 132 11.54 11.54 8.17
C TYR A 132 11.21 10.17 7.58
N ARG A 133 10.45 9.38 8.35
CA ARG A 133 9.77 8.18 7.89
C ARG A 133 8.27 8.38 7.99
N ILE A 134 7.58 8.16 6.89
CA ILE A 134 6.12 8.08 6.86
C ILE A 134 5.71 6.61 6.82
N THR A 135 4.70 6.28 7.64
CA THR A 135 4.06 4.97 7.67
C THR A 135 2.56 5.15 7.48
N VAL A 136 1.98 4.41 6.55
CA VAL A 136 0.52 4.27 6.38
C VAL A 136 0.15 2.87 6.81
N ARG A 137 -0.75 2.78 7.80
CA ARG A 137 -0.99 1.51 8.49
C ARG A 137 -1.94 0.61 7.70
N SER A 138 -1.71 -0.70 7.84
CA SER A 138 -2.57 -1.78 7.32
C SER A 138 -3.26 -2.59 8.42
N ASP A 139 -3.04 -2.26 9.71
CA ASP A 139 -3.55 -3.04 10.83
C ASP A 139 -5.07 -2.90 11.06
N ALA A 140 -5.69 -3.86 11.74
CA ALA A 140 -7.15 -3.87 11.93
C ALA A 140 -7.70 -2.69 12.76
N THR A 141 -6.85 -2.05 13.57
CA THR A 141 -7.28 -0.99 14.50
C THR A 141 -7.33 0.35 13.78
N ASN A 142 -6.25 0.69 13.07
CA ASN A 142 -6.04 2.01 12.49
C ASN A 142 -5.77 1.98 10.98
N GLY A 143 -5.73 0.80 10.36
CA GLY A 143 -5.36 0.66 8.97
C GLY A 143 -6.38 1.24 8.00
N LEU A 144 -5.87 1.69 6.85
CA LEU A 144 -6.72 2.13 5.76
C LEU A 144 -7.42 0.94 5.11
N GLN A 145 -8.62 1.21 4.61
CA GLN A 145 -9.42 0.25 3.86
C GLN A 145 -9.95 0.91 2.59
N ASN A 146 -10.13 0.12 1.54
CA ASN A 146 -10.92 0.54 0.39
C ASN A 146 -12.43 0.36 0.66
N LEU A 147 -13.26 0.75 -0.31
CA LEU A 147 -14.72 0.65 -0.19
C LEU A 147 -15.28 -0.78 -0.08
N ALA A 148 -14.49 -1.80 -0.44
CA ALA A 148 -14.84 -3.21 -0.29
C ALA A 148 -14.31 -3.82 1.04
N ALA A 149 -13.77 -2.97 1.93
CA ALA A 149 -13.27 -3.29 3.26
C ALA A 149 -11.99 -4.15 3.28
N GLU A 150 -11.28 -4.27 2.16
CA GLU A 150 -9.91 -4.78 2.16
C GLU A 150 -8.95 -3.73 2.74
N PHE A 151 -8.04 -4.17 3.61
CA PHE A 151 -7.02 -3.30 4.22
C PHE A 151 -5.91 -2.97 3.24
N LEU A 152 -5.16 -1.90 3.52
CA LEU A 152 -3.98 -1.50 2.74
C LEU A 152 -3.08 -2.71 2.47
N ASP A 153 -2.77 -2.92 1.21
CA ASP A 153 -1.98 -4.02 0.65
C ASP A 153 -1.03 -3.37 -0.35
N GLN A 154 0.11 -2.92 0.18
CA GLN A 154 1.06 -2.11 -0.55
C GLN A 154 1.77 -2.92 -1.64
N ASN A 155 2.05 -4.20 -1.40
CA ASN A 155 2.71 -5.07 -2.37
C ASN A 155 1.72 -5.75 -3.35
N GLN A 156 0.41 -5.59 -3.12
CA GLN A 156 -0.69 -6.12 -3.93
C GLN A 156 -0.67 -7.65 -4.07
N ASP A 157 -0.28 -8.37 -3.01
CA ASP A 157 -0.23 -9.84 -2.99
C ASP A 157 -1.50 -10.51 -2.40
N GLY A 158 -2.45 -9.70 -1.94
CA GLY A 158 -3.67 -10.13 -1.27
C GLY A 158 -3.53 -10.24 0.26
N THR A 159 -2.36 -9.91 0.81
CA THR A 159 -2.09 -9.85 2.26
C THR A 159 -1.86 -8.40 2.67
N PRO A 160 -2.58 -7.87 3.67
CA PRO A 160 -2.39 -6.50 4.09
C PRO A 160 -0.98 -6.20 4.62
N ASP A 161 -0.31 -5.20 4.05
CA ASP A 161 1.00 -4.72 4.47
C ASP A 161 1.07 -3.18 4.42
N SER A 162 1.84 -2.61 5.34
CA SER A 162 1.89 -1.17 5.55
C SER A 162 2.83 -0.50 4.56
N TYR A 163 2.46 0.68 4.06
CA TYR A 163 3.37 1.51 3.29
C TYR A 163 4.37 2.20 4.21
N VAL A 164 5.65 2.14 3.86
CA VAL A 164 6.73 2.83 4.56
C VAL A 164 7.63 3.51 3.54
N ALA A 165 7.84 4.82 3.70
CA ALA A 165 8.74 5.59 2.85
C ALA A 165 9.52 6.65 3.65
N SER A 166 10.62 7.12 3.08
CA SER A 166 11.44 8.19 3.62
C SER A 166 11.24 9.51 2.88
N LEU A 167 11.39 10.60 3.62
CA LEU A 167 11.44 11.96 3.11
C LEU A 167 12.56 12.71 3.85
N GLU A 168 13.47 13.33 3.12
CA GLU A 168 14.50 14.21 3.66
C GLU A 168 14.15 15.66 3.35
N VAL A 169 14.09 16.47 4.39
CA VAL A 169 13.99 17.92 4.28
C VAL A 169 15.41 18.46 4.40
N ASP A 170 15.96 18.97 3.31
CA ASP A 170 17.29 19.56 3.24
C ASP A 170 17.16 21.07 3.03
N LEU A 171 17.37 21.83 4.11
CA LEU A 171 17.28 23.29 4.07
C LEU A 171 18.65 23.95 3.94
N THR A 172 19.72 23.17 3.81
CA THR A 172 21.07 23.68 3.70
C THR A 172 21.23 24.41 2.36
N PRO A 173 21.47 25.74 2.35
CA PRO A 173 21.67 26.45 1.11
C PRO A 173 22.93 25.95 0.40
N PRO A 174 22.93 25.83 -0.94
CA PRO A 174 24.15 25.50 -1.66
C PRO A 174 25.22 26.58 -1.39
N ALA A 175 26.41 26.15 -1.01
CA ALA A 175 27.55 27.04 -0.76
C ALA A 175 28.64 26.87 -1.83
N VAL A 176 29.15 27.98 -2.36
CA VAL A 176 30.33 27.97 -3.23
C VAL A 176 31.58 27.97 -2.35
N SER A 177 32.32 26.87 -2.34
CA SER A 177 33.53 26.69 -1.50
C SER A 177 34.79 27.33 -2.12
N GLY A 178 34.75 27.69 -3.39
CA GLY A 178 35.84 28.39 -4.05
C GLY A 178 35.49 28.79 -5.48
N VAL A 179 36.15 29.86 -5.93
CA VAL A 179 36.17 30.28 -7.32
C VAL A 179 37.63 30.16 -7.77
N ALA A 180 37.87 29.54 -8.93
CA ALA A 180 39.23 29.32 -9.42
C ALA A 180 39.96 30.67 -9.60
N ALA A 181 41.14 30.81 -8.98
CA ALA A 181 41.98 32.00 -9.15
C ALA A 181 42.34 32.16 -10.65
N GLY A 182 42.11 33.36 -11.19
CA GLY A 182 42.25 33.64 -12.63
C GLY A 182 40.93 33.73 -13.40
N THR A 183 39.78 33.46 -12.76
CA THR A 183 38.48 33.87 -13.32
C THR A 183 38.31 35.37 -13.17
N CYS A 184 38.25 36.09 -14.29
CA CYS A 184 37.87 37.49 -14.32
C CYS A 184 36.35 37.57 -14.21
N LEU A 185 35.83 37.95 -13.04
CA LEU A 185 34.42 38.33 -12.90
C LEU A 185 34.29 39.75 -13.48
N VAL A 186 34.00 39.84 -14.77
CA VAL A 186 33.62 41.12 -15.40
C VAL A 186 32.15 41.35 -15.08
N TYR A 187 31.88 42.27 -14.17
CA TYR A 187 30.54 42.79 -13.95
C TYR A 187 30.22 43.74 -15.11
N ASP A 188 29.47 43.27 -16.11
CA ASP A 188 28.77 44.15 -17.05
C ASP A 188 27.58 44.73 -16.29
N ASP A 189 27.47 46.05 -16.30
CA ASP A 189 26.58 46.93 -15.54
C ASP A 189 25.07 46.74 -15.82
N GLY A 190 24.68 45.58 -16.37
CA GLY A 190 23.30 45.19 -16.59
C GLY A 190 22.92 43.76 -16.19
N TYR A 191 23.82 42.78 -16.20
CA TYR A 191 23.48 41.37 -15.94
C TYR A 191 24.65 40.57 -15.34
N ASP A 192 24.40 39.96 -14.19
CA ASP A 192 25.36 39.18 -13.39
C ASP A 192 25.62 37.81 -14.02
N MET A 193 26.30 37.80 -15.18
CA MET A 193 26.63 36.58 -15.94
C MET A 193 28.15 36.37 -16.00
N VAL A 194 28.60 35.18 -15.61
CA VAL A 194 29.99 34.74 -15.76
C VAL A 194 30.26 34.43 -17.23
N THR A 195 31.03 35.29 -17.91
CA THR A 195 31.49 35.01 -19.28
C THR A 195 32.85 34.30 -19.21
N LEU A 196 32.90 33.04 -19.64
CA LEU A 196 34.18 32.33 -19.77
C LEU A 196 34.99 32.93 -20.93
N PRO A 197 36.31 33.12 -20.80
CA PRO A 197 37.12 33.63 -21.89
C PRO A 197 37.09 32.67 -23.08
N HIS A 198 36.88 33.23 -24.27
CA HIS A 198 36.75 32.55 -25.58
C HIS A 198 37.92 31.61 -25.94
N GLU A 199 39.04 31.66 -25.22
CA GLU A 199 40.25 30.87 -25.49
C GLU A 199 40.20 29.42 -24.99
N ALA A 200 39.19 29.04 -24.17
CA ALA A 200 39.12 27.70 -23.58
C ALA A 200 38.45 26.62 -24.47
N LEU A 201 38.07 26.93 -25.71
CA LEU A 201 37.36 26.00 -26.62
C LEU A 201 38.23 25.36 -27.72
N ASN A 202 39.52 25.67 -27.79
CA ASN A 202 40.43 25.03 -28.75
C ASN A 202 41.72 24.56 -28.07
N GLY A 203 41.67 23.36 -27.49
CA GLY A 203 42.81 22.54 -27.11
C GLY A 203 42.52 21.09 -27.46
#